data_AF-A0A9X7JVJ5-F1
#
_entry.id   AF-A0A9X7JVJ5-F1
#
_cell.length_a   1.000
_cell.length_b   1.000
_cell.length_c   1.000
_cell.angle_alpha   90.00
_cell.angle_beta   90.00
_cell.angle_gamma   90.00
#
_symmetry.space_group_name_H-M   'P 1'
#
loop_
_entity.id
_entity.type
_entity.pdbx_description
1 polymer ?
#
loop_
_entity_poly.entity_id
_entity_poly.type
_entity_poly.pdbx_seq_one_letter_code
_entity_poly.pdbx_strand_id
1 'polypeptide(L)'
;MHKRLPLLAICLTAAALAVSACGPSGDSDSSAPETSASAPAAPSASPSASASASRSASPSAAPEEVRGLTGLSAKLYVETIRKHYPDLDHISDDVLVTHGNALCLARGQALVDQAKKTKQELELSGKQASAVLGTAHGLCGRNVFG
;
A
#
# COMPACT_ATOMS: atom_id res chain seq x y z
N MET A 1 -23.14 19.72 -41.25
CA MET A 1 -21.89 19.20 -41.86
C MET A 1 -20.73 19.46 -40.90
N HIS A 2 -20.35 18.48 -40.08
CA HIS A 2 -19.07 18.51 -39.36
C HIS A 2 -18.40 17.15 -39.53
N LYS A 3 -17.32 17.16 -40.31
CA LYS A 3 -16.47 16.03 -40.66
C LYS A 3 -15.17 16.13 -39.86
N ARG A 4 -14.62 14.95 -39.57
CA ARG A 4 -13.24 14.61 -39.19
C ARG A 4 -12.98 14.49 -37.68
N LEU A 5 -12.96 13.24 -37.21
CA LEU A 5 -12.14 12.79 -36.10
C LEU A 5 -10.99 11.95 -36.69
N PRO A 6 -9.72 12.26 -36.39
CA PRO A 6 -8.58 11.54 -36.91
C PRO A 6 -8.35 10.22 -36.16
N LEU A 7 -8.03 9.20 -36.95
CA LEU A 7 -7.54 7.87 -36.59
C LEU A 7 -6.44 7.93 -35.52
N LEU A 8 -6.68 7.31 -34.38
CA LEU A 8 -5.66 6.81 -33.46
C LEU A 8 -6.00 5.36 -33.09
N ALA A 9 -5.92 4.48 -34.07
CA ALA A 9 -5.83 3.04 -33.86
C ALA A 9 -4.34 2.68 -33.83
N ILE A 10 -3.74 2.76 -32.65
CA ILE A 10 -2.35 2.33 -32.41
C ILE A 10 -2.40 0.93 -31.81
N CYS A 11 -1.68 0.04 -32.48
CA CYS A 11 -1.57 -1.40 -32.31
C CYS A 11 -1.29 -1.83 -30.86
N LEU A 12 -2.09 -2.78 -30.34
CA LEU A 12 -1.70 -3.60 -29.19
C LEU A 12 -1.41 -5.02 -29.67
N THR A 13 -0.13 -5.36 -29.66
CA THR A 13 0.46 -6.68 -29.90
C THR A 13 -0.05 -7.67 -28.86
N ALA A 14 -0.74 -8.72 -29.34
CA ALA A 14 -1.09 -9.88 -28.54
C ALA A 14 0.18 -10.71 -28.26
N ALA A 15 0.67 -10.69 -27.02
CA ALA A 15 1.63 -11.69 -26.55
C ALA A 15 0.88 -13.00 -26.26
N ALA A 16 1.21 -14.03 -27.02
CA ALA A 16 0.68 -15.37 -26.89
C ALA A 16 1.08 -16.01 -25.55
N LEU A 17 0.20 -16.87 -25.07
CA LEU A 17 0.31 -17.70 -23.89
C LEU A 17 1.51 -18.66 -23.96
N ALA A 18 2.18 -18.88 -22.83
CA ALA A 18 2.87 -20.14 -22.56
C ALA A 18 2.56 -20.58 -21.12
N VAL A 19 2.22 -21.87 -21.02
CA VAL A 19 1.59 -22.55 -19.89
C VAL A 19 2.61 -23.43 -19.16
N SER A 20 2.31 -23.71 -17.88
CA SER A 20 2.69 -24.89 -17.07
C SER A 20 4.17 -25.30 -16.93
N ALA A 21 4.64 -25.45 -15.69
CA ALA A 21 4.54 -26.73 -14.99
C ALA A 21 4.93 -26.60 -13.51
N CYS A 22 4.10 -27.26 -12.69
CA CYS A 22 4.33 -27.63 -11.30
C CYS A 22 5.40 -28.73 -11.22
N GLY A 23 6.20 -28.74 -10.16
CA GLY A 23 7.04 -29.88 -9.80
C GLY A 23 7.87 -29.63 -8.53
N PRO A 24 7.57 -30.30 -7.40
CA PRO A 24 8.34 -30.20 -6.17
C PRO A 24 9.49 -31.22 -6.19
N SER A 25 10.68 -30.82 -5.77
CA SER A 25 11.72 -31.76 -5.33
C SER A 25 12.03 -31.44 -3.89
N GLY A 26 11.48 -32.27 -3.00
CA GLY A 26 12.00 -32.40 -1.66
C GLY A 26 13.21 -33.30 -1.70
N ASP A 27 14.26 -32.91 -0.99
CA ASP A 27 15.24 -33.84 -0.45
C ASP A 27 15.29 -33.58 1.05
N SER A 28 15.01 -34.67 1.76
CA SER A 28 15.14 -34.78 3.21
C SER A 28 16.58 -35.16 3.49
N ASP A 29 17.28 -34.39 4.31
CA ASP A 29 18.40 -34.94 5.06
C ASP A 29 18.27 -34.52 6.52
N SER A 30 17.95 -35.53 7.33
CA SER A 30 17.99 -35.51 8.78
C SER A 30 19.43 -35.37 9.24
N SER A 31 19.70 -34.44 10.15
CA SER A 31 20.57 -34.70 11.31
C SER A 31 20.43 -33.56 12.32
N ALA A 32 19.86 -33.89 13.47
CA ALA A 32 20.11 -33.18 14.73
C ALA A 32 21.13 -34.03 15.53
N PRO A 33 21.54 -33.63 16.74
CA PRO A 33 22.29 -32.43 17.09
C PRO A 33 23.55 -32.81 17.89
N GLU A 34 24.69 -32.11 17.77
CA GLU A 34 25.77 -32.24 18.77
C GLU A 34 26.43 -30.88 19.09
N THR A 35 26.11 -30.42 20.29
CA THR A 35 26.97 -29.95 21.39
C THR A 35 28.28 -29.19 21.14
N SER A 36 28.42 -28.11 21.93
CA SER A 36 29.64 -27.56 22.56
C SER A 36 30.36 -26.34 21.96
N ALA A 37 30.05 -25.20 22.60
CA ALA A 37 30.98 -24.36 23.37
C ALA A 37 31.89 -23.30 22.69
N SER A 38 31.65 -22.05 23.15
CA SER A 38 32.61 -21.02 23.56
C SER A 38 33.46 -20.26 22.52
N ALA A 39 33.11 -19.00 22.29
CA ALA A 39 33.78 -17.79 22.84
C ALA A 39 33.55 -16.54 21.94
N PRO A 40 33.41 -15.32 22.51
CA PRO A 40 33.21 -14.09 21.74
C PRO A 40 34.55 -13.47 21.31
N ALA A 41 34.73 -13.21 20.01
CA ALA A 41 35.89 -12.47 19.49
C ALA A 41 35.52 -11.00 19.24
N ALA A 42 36.40 -10.12 19.72
CA ALA A 42 36.28 -8.67 19.80
C ALA A 42 36.10 -7.94 18.45
N PRO A 43 35.48 -6.73 18.43
CA PRO A 43 35.51 -5.86 17.26
C PRO A 43 36.82 -5.04 17.22
N SER A 44 37.70 -5.34 16.27
CA SER A 44 38.84 -4.50 15.92
C SER A 44 38.39 -3.27 15.13
N ALA A 45 38.70 -2.10 15.66
CA ALA A 45 38.58 -0.83 14.98
C ALA A 45 39.75 -0.62 14.00
N SER A 46 39.45 -0.10 12.81
CA SER A 46 40.36 0.84 12.13
C SER A 46 39.58 1.77 11.20
N PRO A 47 39.86 3.09 11.25
CA PRO A 47 39.16 4.11 10.49
C PRO A 47 39.82 4.27 9.12
N SER A 48 39.03 4.52 8.08
CA SER A 48 39.57 5.02 6.81
C SER A 48 38.73 6.21 6.34
N ALA A 49 39.44 7.31 6.12
CA ALA A 49 38.92 8.64 5.94
C ALA A 49 38.57 8.95 4.48
N SER A 50 37.65 9.91 4.34
CA SER A 50 37.53 10.90 3.26
C SER A 50 37.03 10.44 1.88
N ALA A 51 35.82 10.91 1.54
CA ALA A 51 35.61 11.71 0.33
C ALA A 51 34.37 12.61 0.50
N SER A 52 34.62 13.91 0.51
CA SER A 52 33.62 14.98 0.59
C SER A 52 32.92 15.21 -0.76
N ALA A 53 31.65 15.59 -0.65
CA ALA A 53 30.82 16.33 -1.62
C ALA A 53 30.54 15.63 -2.97
N SER A 54 29.28 15.46 -3.41
CA SER A 54 28.24 16.48 -3.44
C SER A 54 26.88 15.77 -3.46
N ARG A 55 26.05 15.94 -2.42
CA ARG A 55 24.63 15.59 -2.53
C ARG A 55 23.95 16.78 -3.20
N SER A 56 23.73 16.67 -4.52
CA SER A 56 22.76 17.51 -5.23
C SER A 56 21.40 17.30 -4.56
N ALA A 57 21.06 18.20 -3.65
CA ALA A 57 19.74 18.33 -3.05
C ALA A 57 18.77 18.79 -4.15
N SER A 58 18.17 17.81 -4.83
CA SER A 58 17.01 18.00 -5.70
C SER A 58 15.76 18.08 -4.82
N PRO A 59 14.73 18.86 -5.20
CA PRO A 59 13.89 19.57 -4.26
C PRO A 59 12.99 18.64 -3.46
N SER A 60 12.99 18.87 -2.14
CA SER A 60 11.91 18.63 -1.19
C SER A 60 10.98 17.47 -1.53
N ALA A 61 11.36 16.27 -1.10
CA ALA A 61 10.34 15.38 -0.56
C ALA A 61 9.68 16.18 0.58
N ALA A 62 8.44 16.62 0.37
CA ALA A 62 7.62 17.17 1.43
C ALA A 62 7.73 16.26 2.66
N PRO A 63 7.79 16.80 3.89
CA PRO A 63 7.89 15.97 5.07
C PRO A 63 6.82 14.88 4.99
N GLU A 64 7.16 13.64 5.35
CA GLU A 64 6.22 12.51 5.49
C GLU A 64 5.14 12.77 6.57
N GLU A 65 4.96 14.02 6.98
CA GLU A 65 4.04 14.44 7.98
C GLU A 65 2.62 14.33 7.44
N VAL A 66 1.94 13.34 8.02
CA VAL A 66 0.50 13.09 8.04
C VAL A 66 -0.07 12.47 6.77
N ARG A 67 0.53 11.39 6.27
CA ARG A 67 -0.25 10.43 5.46
C ARG A 67 -1.28 9.74 6.35
N GLY A 68 -2.51 10.21 6.29
CA GLY A 68 -3.63 9.58 6.98
C GLY A 68 -4.92 10.39 6.88
N LEU A 69 -5.99 9.75 7.29
CA LEU A 69 -7.25 10.31 7.73
C LEU A 69 -7.09 10.74 9.20
N THR A 70 -6.87 12.03 9.43
CA THR A 70 -6.70 12.64 10.74
C THR A 70 -7.51 13.92 10.85
N GLY A 71 -8.03 14.23 12.04
CA GLY A 71 -8.80 15.45 12.28
C GLY A 71 -9.98 15.60 11.31
N LEU A 72 -9.99 16.68 10.53
CA LEU A 72 -11.08 16.97 9.59
C LEU A 72 -11.20 15.93 8.47
N SER A 73 -10.09 15.39 7.95
CA SER A 73 -10.16 14.41 6.86
C SER A 73 -10.81 13.10 7.30
N ALA A 74 -10.56 12.66 8.54
CA ALA A 74 -11.27 11.52 9.14
C ALA A 74 -12.77 11.79 9.29
N LYS A 75 -13.15 12.98 9.77
CA LYS A 75 -14.55 13.37 9.90
C LYS A 75 -15.26 13.41 8.55
N LEU A 76 -14.66 14.03 7.54
CA LEU A 76 -15.22 14.10 6.18
C LEU A 76 -15.33 12.72 5.54
N TYR A 77 -14.35 11.85 5.78
CA TYR A 77 -14.38 10.48 5.30
C TYR A 77 -15.58 9.72 5.88
N VAL A 78 -15.74 9.72 7.20
CA VAL A 78 -16.89 9.07 7.87
C VAL A 78 -18.20 9.67 7.37
N GLU A 79 -18.33 10.99 7.37
CA GLU A 79 -19.55 11.68 6.93
C GLU A 79 -19.93 11.29 5.49
N THR A 80 -18.93 11.24 4.59
CA THR A 80 -19.15 10.84 3.20
C THR A 80 -19.62 9.39 3.11
N ILE A 81 -19.00 8.46 3.84
CA ILE A 81 -19.41 7.06 3.84
C ILE A 81 -20.83 6.90 4.39
N ARG A 82 -21.14 7.50 5.55
CA ARG A 82 -22.49 7.45 6.16
C ARG A 82 -23.57 8.02 5.26
N LYS A 83 -23.26 9.10 4.55
CA LYS A 83 -24.19 9.75 3.64
C LYS A 83 -24.53 8.90 2.41
N HIS A 84 -23.55 8.19 1.86
CA HIS A 84 -23.73 7.41 0.63
C HIS A 84 -24.04 5.93 0.86
N TYR A 85 -23.72 5.41 2.05
CA TYR A 85 -23.87 4.02 2.44
C TYR A 85 -24.38 3.94 3.89
N PRO A 86 -25.64 4.35 4.14
CA PRO A 86 -26.21 4.36 5.49
C PRO A 86 -26.33 2.95 6.08
N ASP A 87 -26.37 1.91 5.23
CA ASP A 87 -26.38 0.50 5.60
C ASP A 87 -25.07 -0.01 6.23
N LEU A 88 -24.01 0.82 6.22
CA LEU A 88 -22.77 0.53 6.95
C LEU A 88 -22.81 1.00 8.41
N ASP A 89 -23.94 1.52 8.91
CA ASP A 89 -24.15 1.98 10.30
C ASP A 89 -23.74 0.98 11.39
N HIS A 90 -23.83 -0.31 11.09
CA HIS A 90 -23.35 -1.40 11.96
C HIS A 90 -21.83 -1.41 12.20
N ILE A 91 -21.03 -0.82 11.30
CA ILE A 91 -19.58 -0.65 11.46
C ILE A 91 -19.35 0.65 12.24
N SER A 92 -18.50 0.68 13.27
CA SER A 92 -18.22 1.93 13.99
C SER A 92 -17.35 2.91 13.18
N ASP A 93 -17.44 4.20 13.53
CA ASP A 93 -16.64 5.27 12.89
C ASP A 93 -15.13 5.00 13.08
N ASP A 94 -14.70 4.57 14.26
CA ASP A 94 -13.30 4.23 14.54
C ASP A 94 -12.78 3.08 13.66
N VAL A 95 -13.61 2.06 13.43
CA VAL A 95 -13.25 0.94 12.56
C VAL A 95 -13.14 1.41 11.11
N LEU A 96 -14.10 2.21 10.63
CA LEU A 96 -14.03 2.80 9.29
C LEU A 96 -12.76 3.64 9.11
N VAL A 97 -12.42 4.49 10.08
CA VAL A 97 -11.24 5.36 10.04
C VAL A 97 -9.95 4.52 10.11
N THR A 98 -9.91 3.47 10.93
CA THR A 98 -8.75 2.57 11.03
C THR A 98 -8.44 1.90 9.69
N HIS A 99 -9.46 1.35 9.04
CA HIS A 99 -9.31 0.75 7.71
C HIS A 99 -8.97 1.79 6.65
N GLY A 100 -9.64 2.95 6.66
CA GLY A 100 -9.33 4.05 5.75
C GLY A 100 -7.88 4.54 5.90
N ASN A 101 -7.37 4.64 7.12
CA ASN A 101 -5.98 4.97 7.41
C ASN A 101 -5.00 3.94 6.86
N ALA A 102 -5.29 2.66 7.06
CA ALA A 102 -4.45 1.60 6.50
C ALA A 102 -4.42 1.66 4.96
N LEU A 103 -5.54 2.00 4.31
CA LEU A 103 -5.60 2.23 2.87
C LEU A 103 -4.80 3.47 2.45
N CYS A 104 -4.76 4.53 3.26
CA CYS A 104 -3.93 5.71 3.01
C CYS A 104 -2.42 5.45 3.03
N LEU A 105 -2.00 4.53 3.89
CA LEU A 105 -0.59 4.18 4.08
C LEU A 105 -0.11 3.17 3.03
N ALA A 106 -1.00 2.30 2.56
CA ALA A 106 -0.68 1.25 1.61
C ALA A 106 -0.44 1.80 0.19
N ARG A 107 0.46 1.14 -0.56
CA ARG A 107 0.78 1.48 -1.97
C ARG A 107 1.02 0.21 -2.78
N GLY A 108 0.86 0.30 -4.10
CA GLY A 108 1.14 -0.82 -5.02
C GLY A 108 0.38 -2.09 -4.63
N GLN A 109 1.08 -3.23 -4.55
CA GLN A 109 0.46 -4.50 -4.20
C GLN A 109 -0.13 -4.50 -2.77
N ALA A 110 0.54 -3.84 -1.82
CA ALA A 110 0.04 -3.74 -0.45
C ALA A 110 -1.31 -3.01 -0.38
N LEU A 111 -1.57 -2.05 -1.29
CA LEU A 111 -2.87 -1.38 -1.38
C LEU A 111 -3.96 -2.35 -1.84
N VAL A 112 -3.65 -3.19 -2.83
CA VAL A 112 -4.58 -4.20 -3.34
C VAL A 112 -4.93 -5.20 -2.24
N ASP A 113 -3.94 -5.66 -1.50
CA ASP A 113 -4.15 -6.62 -0.41
C ASP A 113 -4.89 -5.98 0.77
N GLN A 114 -4.57 -4.73 1.11
CA GLN A 114 -5.28 -3.97 2.14
C GLN A 114 -6.74 -3.69 1.75
N ALA A 115 -7.02 -3.43 0.47
CA ALA A 115 -8.39 -3.25 -0.03
C ALA A 115 -9.19 -4.56 0.05
N LYS A 116 -8.58 -5.70 -0.30
CA LYS A 116 -9.20 -7.03 -0.14
C LYS A 116 -9.49 -7.34 1.33
N LYS A 117 -8.50 -7.11 2.20
CA LYS A 117 -8.63 -7.30 3.64
C LYS A 117 -9.77 -6.46 4.21
N THR A 118 -9.79 -5.17 3.89
CA THR A 118 -10.85 -4.24 4.34
C THR A 118 -12.22 -4.69 3.86
N LYS A 119 -12.35 -5.11 2.60
CA LYS A 119 -13.61 -5.65 2.09
C LYS A 119 -14.09 -6.86 2.92
N GLN A 120 -13.18 -7.78 3.24
CA GLN A 120 -13.53 -9.01 3.96
C GLN A 120 -13.87 -8.73 5.43
N GLU A 121 -13.02 -8.00 6.14
CA GLU A 121 -13.18 -7.75 7.58
C GLU A 121 -14.38 -6.85 7.90
N LEU A 122 -14.76 -5.97 6.97
CA LEU A 122 -15.93 -5.11 7.09
C LEU A 122 -17.17 -5.65 6.36
N GLU A 123 -17.10 -6.88 5.84
CA GLU A 123 -18.19 -7.55 5.11
C GLU A 123 -18.81 -6.71 3.97
N LEU A 124 -17.97 -5.92 3.30
CA LEU A 124 -18.43 -4.95 2.30
C LEU A 124 -18.76 -5.63 0.97
N SER A 125 -19.82 -5.12 0.33
CA SER A 125 -20.02 -5.35 -1.10
C SER A 125 -18.87 -4.75 -1.91
N GLY A 126 -18.70 -5.21 -3.16
CA GLY A 126 -17.67 -4.65 -4.05
C GLY A 126 -17.81 -3.14 -4.28
N LYS A 127 -19.06 -2.64 -4.34
CA LYS A 127 -19.35 -1.21 -4.51
C LYS A 127 -18.96 -0.41 -3.26
N GLN A 128 -19.35 -0.87 -2.07
CA GLN A 128 -18.97 -0.23 -0.80
C GLN A 128 -17.46 -0.23 -0.60
N ALA A 129 -16.79 -1.36 -0.85
CA ALA A 129 -15.33 -1.45 -0.73
C ALA A 129 -14.61 -0.46 -1.66
N SER A 130 -15.10 -0.32 -2.89
CA SER A 130 -14.54 0.63 -3.86
C SER A 130 -14.73 2.08 -3.43
N ALA A 131 -15.90 2.40 -2.84
CA ALA A 131 -16.16 3.72 -2.30
C ALA A 131 -15.32 4.02 -1.05
N VAL A 132 -15.25 3.09 -0.10
CA VAL A 132 -14.38 3.19 1.09
C VAL A 132 -12.93 3.45 0.67
N LEU A 133 -12.38 2.66 -0.26
CA LEU A 133 -11.05 2.88 -0.81
C LEU A 133 -10.91 4.24 -1.51
N GLY A 134 -11.83 4.57 -2.42
CA GLY A 134 -11.76 5.80 -3.20
C GLY A 134 -11.85 7.06 -2.32
N THR A 135 -12.78 7.08 -1.36
CA THR A 135 -12.97 8.19 -0.42
C THR A 135 -11.79 8.30 0.53
N ALA A 136 -11.28 7.19 1.07
CA ALA A 136 -10.07 7.20 1.88
C ALA A 136 -8.92 7.81 1.07
N HIS A 137 -8.63 7.26 -0.12
CA HIS A 137 -7.52 7.71 -0.95
C HIS A 137 -7.61 9.17 -1.36
N GLY A 138 -8.83 9.66 -1.66
CA GLY A 138 -9.08 11.07 -2.01
C GLY A 138 -8.98 12.05 -0.84
N LEU A 139 -8.97 11.56 0.41
CA LEU A 139 -8.87 12.37 1.63
C LEU A 139 -7.56 12.17 2.41
N CYS A 140 -6.73 11.20 2.03
CA CYS A 140 -5.41 10.98 2.65
C CYS A 140 -4.53 12.22 2.57
N GLY A 141 -4.01 12.68 3.71
CA GLY A 141 -3.06 13.80 3.77
C GLY A 141 -3.65 15.15 3.34
N ARG A 142 -4.97 15.23 3.11
CA ARG A 142 -5.66 16.51 2.95
C ARG A 142 -5.90 17.12 4.33
N ASN A 143 -4.92 17.86 4.82
CA ASN A 143 -5.16 18.85 5.86
C ASN A 143 -5.85 20.03 5.18
N VAL A 144 -7.18 20.07 5.18
CA VAL A 144 -7.95 21.13 4.49
C VAL A 144 -7.82 22.49 5.20
N PHE A 145 -7.10 22.56 6.32
CA PHE A 145 -6.68 23.80 6.98
C PHE A 145 -5.27 23.61 7.55
N GLY A 146 -4.27 24.05 6.81
CA GLY A 146 -2.87 24.18 7.24
C GLY A 146 -2.33 25.49 6.69
#